data_AF-A0A259N3K5-F1
#
_entry.id   AF-A0A259N3K5-F1
#
_cell.length_a   1.000
_cell.length_b   1.000
_cell.length_c   1.000
_cell.angle_alpha   90.00
_cell.angle_beta   90.00
_cell.angle_gamma   90.00
#
_symmetry.space_group_name_H-M   'P 1'
#
loop_
_entity.id
_entity.type
_entity.pdbx_description
1 polymer ?
#
loop_
_entity_poly.entity_id
_entity_poly.type
_entity_poly.pdbx_seq_one_letter_code
_entity_poly.pdbx_strand_id
1 'polypeptide(L)' 'MAHSLTLYSSTSLPEALRMTQSDVTDFFEGKAYADWRRGREQESKVQAAIGDRLNGVIRACGVIVKTVADLGRRL' A
#
# COMPACT_ATOMS: atom_id res chain seq x y z
N MET A 1 -2.26 -9.00 -19.84
CA MET A 1 -2.39 -10.33 -19.21
C MET A 1 -1.02 -10.92 -18.89
N ALA A 2 -0.15 -11.20 -19.89
CA ALA A 2 1.17 -11.77 -19.66
C ALA A 2 2.06 -10.98 -18.68
N HIS A 3 2.15 -9.65 -18.80
CA HIS A 3 2.88 -8.78 -17.86
C HIS A 3 2.39 -8.89 -16.41
N SER A 4 1.07 -8.91 -16.22
CA SER A 4 0.47 -9.06 -14.88
C SER A 4 0.82 -10.41 -14.28
N LEU A 5 0.82 -11.47 -15.09
CA LEU A 5 1.23 -12.79 -14.62
C LEU A 5 2.70 -12.80 -14.20
N THR A 6 3.56 -12.19 -15.01
CA THR A 6 5.00 -12.06 -14.68
C THR A 6 5.22 -11.38 -13.32
N LEU A 7 4.43 -10.37 -13.03
CA LEU A 7 4.52 -9.60 -11.79
C LEU A 7 3.96 -10.34 -10.56
N TYR A 8 2.94 -11.18 -10.74
CA TYR A 8 2.17 -11.73 -9.63
C TYR A 8 2.33 -13.24 -9.40
N SER A 9 2.87 -13.99 -10.37
CA SER A 9 3.06 -15.45 -10.27
C SER A 9 4.51 -15.91 -10.37
N SER A 10 5.47 -14.97 -10.40
CA SER A 10 6.90 -15.26 -10.60
C SER A 10 7.20 -16.07 -11.88
N THR A 11 6.26 -16.11 -12.83
CA THR A 11 6.42 -16.74 -14.13
C THR A 11 7.27 -15.84 -15.02
N SER A 12 8.20 -16.39 -15.80
CA SER A 12 9.02 -15.57 -16.70
C SER A 12 8.17 -15.00 -17.85
N LEU A 13 8.58 -13.85 -18.43
CA LEU A 13 7.81 -13.23 -19.52
C LEU A 13 7.63 -14.17 -20.73
N PRO A 14 8.65 -14.94 -21.17
CA PRO A 14 8.48 -15.89 -22.27
C PRO A 14 7.48 -17.02 -21.95
N GLU A 15 7.41 -17.48 -20.70
CA GLU A 15 6.44 -18.50 -20.28
C GLU A 15 5.03 -17.91 -20.18
N ALA A 16 4.89 -16.71 -19.60
CA ALA A 16 3.61 -16.03 -19.48
C ALA A 16 2.97 -15.73 -20.84
N LEU A 17 3.78 -15.50 -21.88
CA LEU A 17 3.30 -15.32 -23.26
C LEU A 17 2.86 -16.63 -23.93
N ARG A 18 3.30 -17.79 -23.42
CA ARG A 18 2.92 -19.12 -23.93
C ARG A 18 1.68 -19.70 -23.24
N MET A 19 1.25 -19.12 -22.12
CA MET A 19 0.08 -19.59 -21.39
C MET A 19 -1.21 -19.32 -22.17
N THR A 20 -2.17 -20.24 -22.05
CA THR A 20 -3.47 -20.07 -22.67
C THR A 20 -4.29 -19.02 -21.93
N GLN A 21 -5.23 -18.37 -22.62
CA GLN A 21 -6.07 -17.36 -22.00
C GLN A 21 -6.92 -17.92 -20.86
N SER A 22 -7.38 -19.17 -20.95
CA SER A 22 -8.14 -19.84 -19.89
C SER A 22 -7.29 -19.97 -18.62
N ASP A 23 -6.06 -20.48 -18.72
CA ASP A 23 -5.19 -20.68 -17.54
C ASP A 23 -4.89 -19.36 -16.82
N VAL A 24 -4.70 -18.30 -17.60
CA VAL A 24 -4.45 -16.96 -17.07
C VAL A 24 -5.71 -16.39 -16.38
N THR A 25 -6.89 -16.68 -16.93
CA THR A 25 -8.17 -16.23 -16.35
C THR A 25 -8.43 -16.96 -15.04
N ASP A 26 -8.27 -18.28 -15.01
CA ASP A 26 -8.46 -19.11 -13.82
C ASP A 26 -7.52 -18.68 -12.67
N PHE A 27 -6.28 -18.30 -12.98
CA PHE A 27 -5.36 -17.75 -11.98
C PHE A 27 -5.88 -16.46 -11.35
N PHE A 28 -6.29 -15.48 -12.18
CA PHE A 28 -6.70 -14.16 -11.71
C PHE A 28 -8.10 -14.13 -11.08
N GLU A 29 -8.95 -15.07 -11.41
CA GLU A 29 -10.26 -15.29 -10.76
C GLU A 29 -10.15 -16.22 -9.54
N GLY A 30 -9.02 -16.91 -9.40
CA GLY A 30 -8.74 -17.80 -8.30
C GLY A 30 -8.76 -17.11 -6.93
N LYS A 31 -9.32 -17.82 -5.94
CA LYS A 31 -9.42 -17.36 -4.55
C LYS A 31 -8.07 -16.91 -3.97
N ALA A 32 -6.98 -17.64 -4.30
CA ALA A 32 -5.65 -17.33 -3.81
C ALA A 32 -5.16 -15.95 -4.27
N TYR A 33 -5.34 -15.61 -5.56
CA TYR A 33 -4.98 -14.30 -6.08
C TYR A 33 -5.88 -13.20 -5.51
N ALA A 34 -7.18 -13.46 -5.39
CA ALA A 34 -8.12 -12.51 -4.79
C ALA A 34 -7.77 -12.18 -3.32
N ASP A 35 -7.44 -13.19 -2.52
CA ASP A 35 -7.03 -13.01 -1.12
C ASP A 35 -5.68 -12.30 -1.01
N TRP A 36 -4.70 -12.65 -1.86
CA TRP A 36 -3.42 -11.93 -1.95
C TRP A 36 -3.63 -10.45 -2.28
N ARG A 37 -4.44 -10.15 -3.29
CA ARG A 37 -4.76 -8.78 -3.72
C ARG A 37 -5.41 -7.98 -2.59
N ARG A 38 -6.34 -8.60 -1.85
CA ARG A 38 -6.98 -7.99 -0.67
C ARG A 38 -5.95 -7.70 0.43
N GLY A 39 -5.01 -8.62 0.68
CA GLY A 39 -3.92 -8.41 1.65
C GLY A 39 -3.05 -7.21 1.28
N ARG A 40 -2.66 -7.07 0.01
CA ARG A 40 -1.89 -5.92 -0.49
C ARG A 40 -2.62 -4.59 -0.32
N GLU A 41 -3.93 -4.57 -0.54
CA GLU A 41 -4.74 -3.37 -0.32
C GLU A 41 -4.79 -3.00 1.17
N GLN A 42 -4.93 -4.00 2.06
CA GLN A 42 -4.90 -3.78 3.51
C GLN A 42 -3.55 -3.25 3.98
N GLU A 43 -2.43 -3.78 3.48
CA GLU A 43 -1.09 -3.27 3.77
C GLU A 43 -0.94 -1.79 3.38
N SER A 44 -1.44 -1.40 2.21
CA SER A 44 -1.43 -0.01 1.76
C SER A 44 -2.26 0.91 2.68
N LYS A 45 -3.44 0.45 3.11
CA LYS A 45 -4.28 1.17 4.09
C LYS A 45 -3.58 1.35 5.43
N VAL A 46 -2.87 0.32 5.90
CA VAL A 46 -2.07 0.40 7.14
C VAL A 46 -0.96 1.44 7.00
N GLN A 47 -0.23 1.43 5.88
CA GLN A 47 0.82 2.42 5.63
C GLN A 47 0.28 3.86 5.60
N ALA A 48 -0.88 4.08 4.96
CA ALA A 48 -1.55 5.38 4.96
C ALA A 48 -1.92 5.84 6.39
N ALA A 49 -2.52 4.94 7.18
CA ALA A 49 -2.89 5.23 8.56
C ALA A 49 -1.68 5.57 9.46
N ILE A 50 -0.53 4.92 9.24
CA ILE A 50 0.73 5.25 9.91
C ILE A 50 1.15 6.67 9.54
N GLY A 51 1.13 7.02 8.25
CA GLY A 51 1.46 8.36 7.76
C GLY A 51 0.57 9.44 8.39
N ASP A 52 -0.74 9.21 8.44
CA ASP A 52 -1.69 10.14 9.07
C ASP A 52 -1.42 10.34 10.55
N ARG A 53 -1.08 9.27 11.27
CA ARG A 53 -0.71 9.33 12.69
C ARG A 53 0.57 10.14 12.89
N LEU A 54 1.59 9.92 12.07
CA LEU A 54 2.85 10.68 12.12
C LEU A 54 2.60 12.17 11.84
N ASN A 55 1.79 12.48 10.83
CA ASN A 55 1.38 13.86 10.53
C ASN A 55 0.65 14.50 11.73
N GLY A 56 -0.17 13.73 12.45
CA GLY A 56 -0.80 14.15 13.70
C GLY A 56 0.22 14.56 14.77
N VAL A 57 1.25 13.73 14.99
CA VAL A 57 2.32 14.03 15.95
C VAL A 57 3.09 15.29 15.55
N ILE A 58 3.46 15.43 14.28
CA ILE A 58 4.19 16.62 13.79
C ILE A 58 3.38 17.89 14.04
N ARG A 59 2.07 17.88 13.75
CA ARG A 59 1.19 19.01 14.02
C ARG A 59 1.10 19.32 15.51
N ALA A 60 0.97 18.31 16.37
CA ALA A 60 0.92 18.49 17.82
C ALA A 60 2.22 19.14 18.35
N CYS A 61 3.39 18.70 17.88
CA CYS A 61 4.66 19.33 18.20
C CYS A 61 4.70 20.81 17.79
N GLY A 62 4.21 21.14 16.59
CA GLY A 62 4.11 22.53 16.13
C GLY A 62 3.21 23.39 17.01
N VAL A 63 2.09 22.86 17.47
CA VAL A 63 1.20 23.54 18.43
C VAL A 63 1.91 23.80 19.75
N ILE A 64 2.61 22.79 20.30
CA ILE A 64 3.35 22.93 21.57
C ILE A 64 4.39 24.05 21.46
N VAL A 65 5.20 24.05 20.41
CA VAL A 65 6.21 25.09 20.18
C VAL A 65 5.57 26.49 20.15
N LYS A 66 4.44 26.63 19.45
CA LYS A 66 3.71 27.89 19.37
C LYS A 66 3.20 28.33 20.75
N THR A 67 2.59 27.42 21.50
CA THR A 67 2.07 27.70 22.85
C THR A 67 3.17 28.12 23.82
N VAL A 68 4.32 27.44 23.79
CA VAL A 68 5.49 27.79 24.61
C VAL A 68 6.03 29.17 24.24
N ALA A 69 6.16 29.48 22.95
CA ALA A 69 6.60 30.78 22.48
C ALA A 69 5.64 31.91 22.86
N ASP A 70 4.33 31.67 22.82
CA ASP A 70 3.30 32.62 23.24
C ASP A 70 3.36 32.87 24.75
N LEU A 71 3.59 31.83 25.57
CA LEU A 71 3.77 31.97 27.02
C LEU A 71 5.04 32.77 27.34
N GLY A 72 6.15 32.46 26.69
CA GLY A 72 7.43 33.15 26.88
C GLY A 72 7.37 34.63 26.48
N ARG A 73 6.47 35.04 25.58
CA ARG A 73 6.22 36.45 25.24
C ARG A 73 5.36 37.21 26.27
N ARG A 74 4.68 36.49 27.17
CA ARG A 74 3.79 37.08 28.20
C ARG A 74 4.48 37.21 29.57
N LEU A 75 5.61 36.55 29.76
CA LEU A 75 6.51 36.70 30.91
C LEU A 75 7.51 37.85 30.62
#